data_AF-A0A2E8YC98-F1
#
_entry.id   AF-A0A2E8YC98-F1
#
_cell.length_a   1.000
_cell.length_b   1.000
_cell.length_c   1.000
_cell.angle_alpha   90.00
_cell.angle_beta   90.00
_cell.angle_gamma   90.00
#
_symmetry.space_group_name_H-M   'P 1'
#
loop_
_entity.id
_entity.type
_entity.pdbx_description
1 polymer ?
#
loop_
_entity_poly.entity_id
_entity_poly.type
_entity_poly.pdbx_seq_one_letter_code
_entity_poly.pdbx_strand_id
1 'polypeptide(L)'
;MDIPLTVCMVVSLLLALYISDSAAVEWVDVEMTCPVGGEVFVAKLVAKQARAGLQLDFKPYGDVVSPVPLGVCPSNGTVIYQPEFTPAEVGQLTALVETDTYQRLRDQHTTYYLLARTFEHMQRHPLQTAFMYLQATWEVETEPDRYAAYSAQALSAFDTYVDQADPRKREYVSAHLLQVELYRRRGEFESAKATLDLINAHEEAFKPYASRIIILLYELIAKRDTNPHAMP
;
A
#
# COMPACT_ATOMS: atom_id res chain seq x y z
N MET A 1 -19.92 -60.46 52.76
CA MET A 1 -20.28 -60.25 51.34
C MET A 1 -19.68 -58.91 50.95
N ASP A 2 -18.40 -58.99 50.57
CA ASP A 2 -17.55 -57.89 50.16
C ASP A 2 -17.68 -57.66 48.66
N ILE A 3 -17.75 -56.39 48.22
CA ILE A 3 -17.63 -55.97 46.82
C ILE A 3 -16.73 -54.71 46.80
N PRO A 4 -15.77 -54.58 45.86
CA PRO A 4 -14.40 -54.18 46.20
C PRO A 4 -13.96 -52.77 45.77
N LEU A 5 -12.83 -52.37 46.37
CA LEU A 5 -11.92 -51.30 45.93
C LEU A 5 -11.24 -51.70 44.61
N THR A 6 -11.49 -51.00 43.48
CA THR A 6 -10.48 -50.59 42.48
C THR A 6 -11.13 -49.78 41.36
N VAL A 7 -10.55 -48.63 41.02
CA VAL A 7 -10.06 -48.23 39.68
C VAL A 7 -9.93 -46.70 39.65
N CYS A 8 -8.68 -46.29 39.57
CA CYS A 8 -8.12 -45.05 39.05
C CYS A 8 -9.07 -44.11 38.30
N MET A 9 -9.16 -42.85 38.74
CA MET A 9 -9.00 -41.74 37.80
C MET A 9 -8.66 -40.44 38.55
N VAL A 10 -7.36 -40.18 38.68
CA VAL A 10 -6.86 -38.82 38.90
C VAL A 10 -7.07 -38.07 37.58
N VAL A 11 -8.20 -37.36 37.46
CA VAL A 11 -8.40 -36.42 36.35
C VAL A 11 -7.64 -35.15 36.70
N SER A 12 -6.34 -35.16 36.42
CA SER A 12 -5.52 -33.95 36.35
C SER A 12 -6.01 -33.10 35.18
N LEU A 13 -6.92 -32.18 35.47
CA LEU A 13 -7.37 -31.15 34.54
C LEU A 13 -6.27 -30.08 34.42
N LEU A 14 -5.18 -30.42 33.72
CA LEU A 14 -4.24 -29.43 33.18
C LEU A 14 -4.93 -28.77 31.98
N LEU A 15 -5.68 -27.70 32.25
CA LEU A 15 -6.04 -26.72 31.23
C LEU A 15 -4.73 -26.11 30.71
N ALA A 16 -4.18 -26.69 29.64
CA ALA A 16 -3.21 -26.00 28.82
C ALA A 16 -3.95 -24.81 28.17
N LEU A 17 -3.84 -23.64 28.78
CA LEU A 17 -4.12 -22.37 28.14
C LEU A 17 -3.17 -22.28 26.95
N TYR A 18 -3.65 -22.67 25.77
CA TYR A 18 -3.03 -22.24 24.52
C TYR A 18 -3.14 -20.73 24.48
N ILE A 19 -2.08 -20.05 24.90
CA ILE A 19 -1.89 -18.63 24.59
C ILE A 19 -1.69 -18.62 23.07
N SER A 20 -2.78 -18.42 22.33
CA SER A 20 -2.66 -18.05 20.92
C SER A 20 -1.90 -16.74 20.89
N ASP A 21 -0.68 -16.78 20.35
CA ASP A 21 0.09 -15.58 20.05
C ASP A 21 -0.80 -14.75 19.12
N SER A 22 -1.38 -13.67 19.67
CA SER A 22 -2.20 -12.78 18.87
C SER A 22 -1.27 -12.20 17.82
N ALA A 23 -1.59 -12.38 16.55
CA ALA A 23 -0.85 -11.81 15.42
C ALA A 23 -1.02 -10.28 15.34
N ALA A 24 -1.12 -9.59 16.48
CA ALA A 24 -1.25 -8.16 16.56
C ALA A 24 -0.01 -7.46 15.97
N VAL A 25 -0.25 -6.28 15.41
CA VAL A 25 0.82 -5.40 14.94
C VAL A 25 1.67 -4.98 16.13
N GLU A 26 2.96 -5.31 16.08
CA GLU A 26 3.96 -4.88 17.05
C GLU A 26 4.59 -3.57 16.60
N TRP A 27 4.66 -2.61 17.52
CA TRP A 27 5.21 -1.29 17.29
C TRP A 27 6.54 -1.12 17.99
N VAL A 28 7.42 -0.30 17.41
CA VAL A 28 8.70 0.08 18.00
C VAL A 28 8.93 1.58 17.84
N ASP A 29 9.49 2.19 18.87
CA ASP A 29 9.97 3.55 18.83
C ASP A 29 11.41 3.54 18.29
N VAL A 30 11.63 4.24 17.18
CA VAL A 30 12.92 4.29 16.49
C VAL A 30 13.43 5.73 16.53
N GLU A 31 14.62 5.92 17.09
CA GLU A 31 15.33 7.19 16.98
C GLU A 31 15.83 7.37 15.55
N MET A 32 15.52 8.51 14.96
CA MET A 32 15.85 8.86 13.57
C MET A 32 16.49 10.25 13.54
N THR A 33 17.37 10.47 12.58
CA THR A 33 17.92 11.79 12.28
C THR A 33 17.32 12.29 10.98
N CYS A 34 16.77 13.50 10.98
CA CYS A 34 16.21 14.10 9.78
C CYS A 34 17.33 14.37 8.76
N PRO A 35 17.20 13.91 7.50
CA PRO A 35 18.21 14.18 6.48
C PRO A 35 18.33 15.67 6.14
N VAL A 36 17.25 16.43 6.34
CA VAL A 36 17.24 17.89 6.19
C VAL A 36 17.30 18.53 7.58
N GLY A 37 18.35 19.31 7.85
CA GLY A 37 18.52 20.04 9.12
C GLY A 37 19.07 19.23 10.30
N GLY A 38 19.09 17.89 10.23
CA GLY A 38 19.80 17.04 11.20
C GLY A 38 19.12 16.91 12.57
N GLU A 39 17.86 17.31 12.72
CA GLU A 39 17.13 17.12 13.98
C GLU A 39 16.99 15.63 14.31
N VAL A 40 17.16 15.28 15.58
CA VAL A 40 16.93 13.92 16.07
C VAL A 40 15.52 13.84 16.65
N PHE A 41 14.78 12.81 16.27
CA PHE A 41 13.40 12.59 16.73
C PHE A 41 13.10 11.10 16.86
N VAL A 42 11.99 10.77 17.52
CA VAL A 42 11.52 9.39 17.67
C VAL A 42 10.29 9.19 16.79
N ALA A 43 10.32 8.16 15.94
CA ALA A 43 9.19 7.72 15.13
C ALA A 43 8.64 6.39 15.65
N LYS A 44 7.31 6.27 15.72
CA LYS A 44 6.65 5.00 16.06
C LYS A 44 6.39 4.22 14.77
N LEU A 45 7.14 3.14 14.57
CA LEU A 45 7.11 2.32 13.36
C LEU A 45 6.62 0.90 13.64
N VAL A 46 6.26 0.18 12.58
CA VAL A 46 5.86 -1.24 12.69
C VAL A 46 7.11 -2.10 12.74
N ALA A 47 7.28 -2.83 13.85
CA ALA A 47 8.34 -3.82 14.01
C ALA A 47 7.97 -5.16 13.37
N LYS A 48 6.72 -5.58 13.57
CA LYS A 48 6.19 -6.85 13.07
C LYS A 48 4.69 -6.73 12.83
N GLN A 49 4.22 -7.37 11.76
CA GLN A 49 2.81 -7.47 11.41
C GLN A 49 2.59 -8.72 10.55
N ALA A 50 1.34 -9.18 10.47
CA ALA A 50 0.98 -10.36 9.69
C ALA A 50 -0.08 -10.00 8.64
N ARG A 51 0.23 -10.23 7.37
CA ARG A 51 -0.74 -10.08 6.27
C ARG A 51 -1.38 -11.43 5.94
N ALA A 52 -2.69 -11.42 5.74
CA ALA A 52 -3.46 -12.56 5.26
C ALA A 52 -3.49 -12.64 3.72
N GLY A 53 -3.38 -11.50 3.04
CA GLY A 53 -3.41 -11.43 1.58
C GLY A 53 -3.25 -10.01 1.05
N LEU A 54 -3.58 -9.82 -0.22
CA LEU A 54 -3.58 -8.53 -0.90
C LEU A 54 -4.97 -8.27 -1.50
N GLN A 55 -5.38 -7.01 -1.50
CA GLN A 55 -6.50 -6.52 -2.29
C GLN A 55 -6.09 -6.31 -3.75
N LEU A 56 -7.07 -6.09 -4.64
CA LEU A 56 -6.86 -5.87 -6.07
C LEU A 56 -5.96 -4.65 -6.38
N ASP A 57 -5.89 -3.69 -5.46
CA ASP A 57 -5.00 -2.53 -5.52
C ASP A 57 -3.65 -2.76 -4.82
N PHE A 58 -3.32 -4.01 -4.53
CA PHE A 58 -2.16 -4.46 -3.75
C PHE A 58 -2.12 -3.99 -2.28
N LYS A 59 -3.18 -3.40 -1.73
CA LYS A 59 -3.26 -3.11 -0.29
C LYS A 59 -3.25 -4.42 0.50
N PRO A 60 -2.29 -4.64 1.41
CA PRO A 60 -2.33 -5.78 2.31
C PRO A 60 -3.54 -5.72 3.23
N TYR A 61 -4.13 -6.88 3.54
CA TYR A 61 -5.17 -7.03 4.55
C TYR A 61 -4.81 -8.14 5.55
N GLY A 62 -5.47 -8.15 6.71
CA GLY A 62 -5.15 -9.00 7.85
C GLY A 62 -4.79 -8.17 9.08
N ASP A 63 -3.98 -8.71 9.98
CA ASP A 63 -3.46 -8.00 11.15
C ASP A 63 -2.25 -7.13 10.76
N VAL A 64 -2.52 -6.12 9.93
CA VAL A 64 -1.54 -5.31 9.21
C VAL A 64 -1.97 -3.86 9.18
N VAL A 65 -1.01 -2.93 9.28
CA VAL A 65 -1.24 -1.51 8.97
C VAL A 65 -0.78 -1.27 7.54
N SER A 66 -1.63 -0.64 6.73
CA SER A 66 -1.36 -0.40 5.32
C SER A 66 -1.83 0.99 4.89
N PRO A 67 -0.92 1.85 4.38
CA PRO A 67 0.49 1.58 4.16
C PRO A 67 1.28 1.57 5.48
N VAL A 68 2.51 1.06 5.45
CA VAL A 68 3.35 1.06 6.66
C VAL A 68 3.72 2.49 7.04
N PRO A 69 3.58 2.92 8.30
CA PRO A 69 3.96 4.26 8.69
C PRO A 69 5.44 4.55 8.42
N LEU A 70 5.72 5.77 7.98
CA LEU A 70 7.07 6.27 7.70
C LEU A 70 7.45 7.33 8.74
N GLY A 71 8.76 7.48 8.98
CA GLY A 71 9.26 8.59 9.76
C GLY A 71 9.03 9.92 9.03
N VAL A 72 8.59 10.95 9.76
CA VAL A 72 8.38 12.30 9.21
C VAL A 72 9.07 13.29 10.13
N CYS A 73 9.97 14.09 9.56
CA CYS A 73 10.72 15.10 10.32
C CYS A 73 9.77 16.14 10.94
N PRO A 74 9.79 16.34 12.27
CA PRO A 74 8.86 17.24 12.95
C PRO A 74 8.98 18.71 12.55
N SER A 75 10.17 19.20 12.21
CA SER A 75 10.37 20.62 11.88
C SER A 75 9.93 20.95 10.46
N ASN A 76 10.37 20.16 9.46
CA ASN A 76 10.24 20.50 8.04
C ASN A 76 9.33 19.56 7.24
N GLY A 77 8.88 18.45 7.81
CA GLY A 77 7.95 17.51 7.17
C GLY A 77 8.59 16.55 6.18
N THR A 78 9.93 16.50 6.09
CA THR A 78 10.62 15.54 5.21
C THR A 78 10.22 14.11 5.58
N VAL A 79 9.70 13.35 4.61
CA VAL A 79 9.36 11.94 4.77
C VAL A 79 10.61 11.09 4.60
N ILE A 80 10.93 10.25 5.60
CA ILE A 80 12.07 9.34 5.57
C ILE A 80 11.65 8.00 4.98
N TYR A 81 12.02 7.76 3.73
CA TYR A 81 11.63 6.58 2.95
C TYR A 81 12.79 5.62 2.62
N GLN A 82 14.02 5.99 2.96
CA GLN A 82 15.23 5.17 2.79
C GLN A 82 16.20 5.42 3.95
N PRO A 83 17.09 4.46 4.28
CA PRO A 83 17.93 4.56 5.48
C PRO A 83 19.00 5.66 5.38
N GLU A 84 19.51 5.93 4.19
CA GLU A 84 20.58 6.90 3.96
C GLU A 84 20.26 7.76 2.74
N PHE A 85 20.64 9.04 2.79
CA PHE A 85 20.47 9.98 1.69
C PHE A 85 21.83 10.49 1.24
N THR A 86 22.04 10.51 -0.07
CA THR A 86 23.23 11.14 -0.66
C THR A 86 23.15 12.66 -0.49
N PRO A 87 24.29 13.38 -0.50
CA PRO A 87 24.29 14.85 -0.42
C PRO A 87 23.45 15.52 -1.52
N ALA A 88 23.39 14.92 -2.72
CA ALA A 88 22.57 15.40 -3.83
C ALA A 88 21.07 15.25 -3.52
N GLU A 89 20.64 14.13 -2.95
CA GLU A 89 19.25 13.93 -2.53
C GLU A 89 18.88 14.87 -1.40
N VAL A 90 19.76 15.06 -0.40
CA VAL A 90 19.54 16.04 0.68
C VAL A 90 19.37 17.45 0.11
N GLY A 91 20.18 17.84 -0.89
CA GLY A 91 20.03 19.13 -1.57
C GLY A 91 18.68 19.31 -2.26
N GLN A 92 18.20 18.30 -2.98
CA GLN A 92 16.88 18.32 -3.62
C GLN A 92 15.74 18.36 -2.58
N LEU A 93 15.84 17.55 -1.53
CA LEU A 93 14.86 17.55 -0.44
C LEU A 93 14.80 18.90 0.25
N THR A 94 15.96 19.49 0.57
CA THR A 94 16.03 20.83 1.18
C THR A 94 15.34 21.86 0.30
N ALA A 95 15.66 21.89 -1.00
CA ALA A 95 15.05 22.81 -1.95
C ALA A 95 13.52 22.64 -2.07
N LEU A 96 13.01 21.42 -1.91
CA LEU A 96 11.57 21.15 -1.91
C LEU A 96 10.90 21.59 -0.60
N VAL A 97 11.42 21.15 0.54
CA VAL A 97 10.74 21.34 1.83
C VAL A 97 10.77 22.80 2.31
N GLU A 98 11.72 23.61 1.84
CA GLU A 98 11.75 25.04 2.11
C GLU A 98 10.67 25.83 1.35
N THR A 99 9.95 25.21 0.42
CA THR A 99 8.89 25.91 -0.32
C THR A 99 7.58 26.02 0.47
N ASP A 100 6.92 27.17 0.37
CA ASP A 100 5.57 27.37 0.94
C ASP A 100 4.55 26.34 0.39
N THR A 101 4.73 25.92 -0.86
CA THR A 101 3.86 24.91 -1.48
C THR A 101 3.99 23.58 -0.76
N TYR A 102 5.21 23.12 -0.46
CA TYR A 102 5.41 21.88 0.28
C TYR A 102 4.86 21.97 1.70
N GLN A 103 5.10 23.08 2.40
CA GLN A 103 4.57 23.25 3.76
C GLN A 103 3.04 23.26 3.78
N ARG A 104 2.37 23.88 2.80
CA ARG A 104 0.91 23.76 2.68
C ARG A 104 0.45 22.34 2.42
N LEU A 105 1.15 21.61 1.54
CA LEU A 105 0.81 20.21 1.26
C LEU A 105 0.93 19.37 2.52
N ARG A 106 2.00 19.58 3.29
CA ARG A 106 2.27 18.89 4.54
C ARG A 106 1.11 19.00 5.54
N ASP A 107 0.50 20.18 5.64
CA ASP A 107 -0.60 20.41 6.57
C ASP A 107 -1.94 19.81 6.10
N GLN A 108 -2.07 19.49 4.81
CA GLN A 108 -3.35 19.14 4.17
C GLN A 108 -3.43 17.68 3.72
N HIS A 109 -2.30 17.04 3.51
CA HIS A 109 -2.20 15.73 2.85
C HIS A 109 -1.55 14.66 3.73
N THR A 110 -1.69 13.41 3.31
CA THR A 110 -1.17 12.27 4.04
C THR A 110 0.30 12.00 3.71
N THR A 111 0.97 11.19 4.54
CA THR A 111 2.41 10.94 4.43
C THR A 111 2.79 10.36 3.07
N TYR A 112 2.04 9.40 2.53
CA TYR A 112 2.35 8.85 1.21
C TYR A 112 2.03 9.79 0.05
N TYR A 113 1.05 10.69 0.23
CA TYR A 113 0.83 11.76 -0.74
C TYR A 113 2.04 12.69 -0.80
N LEU A 114 2.56 13.13 0.36
CA LEU A 114 3.79 13.94 0.41
C LEU A 114 4.97 13.21 -0.20
N LEU A 115 5.11 11.91 0.06
CA LEU A 115 6.18 11.11 -0.52
C LEU A 115 6.07 11.03 -2.06
N ALA A 116 4.85 10.89 -2.60
CA ALA A 116 4.64 10.93 -4.04
C ALA A 116 5.08 12.27 -4.64
N ARG A 117 4.71 13.40 -4.00
CA ARG A 117 5.14 14.75 -4.42
C ARG A 117 6.66 14.94 -4.35
N THR A 118 7.29 14.35 -3.33
CA THR A 118 8.75 14.30 -3.22
C THR A 118 9.35 13.51 -4.39
N PHE A 119 8.78 12.36 -4.74
CA PHE A 119 9.25 11.52 -5.85
C PHE A 119 9.10 12.21 -7.21
N GLU A 120 8.01 12.95 -7.42
CA GLU A 120 7.85 13.80 -8.61
C GLU A 120 8.94 14.87 -8.71
N HIS A 121 9.18 15.61 -7.61
CA HIS A 121 10.20 16.64 -7.57
C HIS A 121 11.60 16.08 -7.86
N MET A 122 11.91 14.93 -7.29
CA MET A 122 13.17 14.22 -7.48
C MET A 122 13.26 13.45 -8.80
N GLN A 123 12.21 13.53 -9.64
CA GLN A 123 12.12 12.83 -10.92
C GLN A 123 12.40 11.32 -10.79
N ARG A 124 11.87 10.70 -9.73
CA ARG A 124 11.94 9.25 -9.56
C ARG A 124 11.21 8.54 -10.69
N HIS A 125 11.50 7.25 -10.83
CA HIS A 125 10.90 6.42 -11.86
C HIS A 125 9.35 6.48 -11.77
N PRO A 126 8.61 6.73 -12.88
CA PRO A 126 7.17 7.00 -12.83
C PRO A 126 6.35 5.93 -12.11
N LEU A 127 6.71 4.65 -12.29
CA LEU A 127 6.05 3.55 -11.57
C LEU A 127 6.18 3.67 -10.04
N GLN A 128 7.32 4.13 -9.52
CA GLN A 128 7.52 4.31 -8.08
C GLN A 128 6.62 5.44 -7.56
N THR A 129 6.57 6.56 -8.28
CA THR A 129 5.67 7.68 -7.97
C THR A 129 4.20 7.25 -7.99
N ALA A 130 3.79 6.48 -9.00
CA ALA A 130 2.43 5.94 -9.09
C ALA A 130 2.07 5.05 -7.89
N PHE A 131 3.01 4.20 -7.45
CA PHE A 131 2.83 3.40 -6.25
C PHE A 131 2.69 4.24 -4.98
N MET A 132 3.43 5.35 -4.84
CA MET A 132 3.27 6.22 -3.66
C MET A 132 1.90 6.88 -3.63
N TYR A 133 1.38 7.35 -4.78
CA TYR A 133 0.01 7.86 -4.83
C TYR A 133 -1.04 6.77 -4.58
N LEU A 134 -0.83 5.56 -5.11
CA LEU A 134 -1.69 4.42 -4.83
C LEU A 134 -1.76 4.15 -3.32
N GLN A 135 -0.60 4.09 -2.64
CA GLN A 135 -0.55 3.91 -1.20
C GLN A 135 -1.19 5.06 -0.42
N ALA A 136 -1.10 6.29 -0.94
CA ALA A 136 -1.82 7.42 -0.36
C ALA A 136 -3.35 7.19 -0.38
N THR A 137 -3.89 6.52 -1.41
CA THR A 137 -5.33 6.19 -1.45
C THR A 137 -5.75 5.27 -0.29
N TRP A 138 -4.83 4.43 0.20
CA TRP A 138 -5.10 3.51 1.30
C TRP A 138 -5.27 4.23 2.63
N GLU A 139 -4.58 5.38 2.81
CA GLU A 139 -4.65 6.24 4.00
C GLU A 139 -5.98 7.00 4.10
N VAL A 140 -6.68 7.21 2.97
CA VAL A 140 -7.91 8.01 2.87
C VAL A 140 -9.08 7.21 2.31
N GLU A 141 -9.03 5.88 2.39
CA GLU A 141 -10.00 4.98 1.77
C GLU A 141 -11.45 5.23 2.20
N THR A 142 -11.65 5.71 3.43
CA THR A 142 -12.97 6.04 4.00
C THR A 142 -13.41 7.49 3.70
N GLU A 143 -12.63 8.27 2.95
CA GLU A 143 -12.88 9.66 2.60
C GLU A 143 -13.07 9.78 1.07
N PRO A 144 -14.30 9.66 0.53
CA PRO A 144 -14.54 9.47 -0.89
C PRO A 144 -13.92 10.54 -1.80
N ASP A 145 -14.03 11.82 -1.41
CA ASP A 145 -13.50 12.93 -2.21
C ASP A 145 -11.96 12.91 -2.27
N ARG A 146 -11.30 12.60 -1.15
CA ARG A 146 -9.84 12.49 -1.09
C ARG A 146 -9.35 11.23 -1.80
N TYR A 147 -10.05 10.11 -1.64
CA TYR A 147 -9.79 8.90 -2.40
C TYR A 147 -9.87 9.16 -3.90
N ALA A 148 -10.93 9.83 -4.37
CA ALA A 148 -11.07 10.22 -5.77
C ALA A 148 -9.94 11.17 -6.22
N ALA A 149 -9.55 12.16 -5.41
CA ALA A 149 -8.43 13.02 -5.78
C ALA A 149 -7.09 12.26 -5.88
N TYR A 150 -6.78 11.38 -4.93
CA TYR A 150 -5.50 10.67 -4.89
C TYR A 150 -5.42 9.57 -5.94
N SER A 151 -6.52 8.84 -6.15
CA SER A 151 -6.62 7.84 -7.22
C SER A 151 -6.43 8.45 -8.62
N ALA A 152 -6.88 9.69 -8.85
CA ALA A 152 -6.62 10.39 -10.11
C ALA A 152 -5.13 10.71 -10.31
N GLN A 153 -4.40 11.08 -9.25
CA GLN A 153 -2.95 11.29 -9.30
C GLN A 153 -2.21 9.97 -9.55
N ALA A 154 -2.65 8.89 -8.90
CA ALA A 154 -2.10 7.55 -9.14
C ALA A 154 -2.30 7.13 -10.61
N LEU A 155 -3.50 7.30 -11.17
CA LEU A 155 -3.80 7.03 -12.58
C LEU A 155 -2.89 7.82 -13.52
N SER A 156 -2.76 9.14 -13.32
CA SER A 156 -1.89 9.98 -14.16
C SER A 156 -0.41 9.56 -14.11
N ALA A 157 0.07 9.12 -12.94
CA ALA A 157 1.44 8.60 -12.82
C ALA A 157 1.60 7.21 -13.45
N PHE A 158 0.58 6.35 -13.38
CA PHE A 158 0.57 5.08 -14.12
C PHE A 158 0.54 5.30 -15.63
N ASP A 159 -0.27 6.25 -16.13
CA ASP A 159 -0.31 6.64 -17.56
C ASP A 159 1.10 7.02 -18.05
N THR A 160 1.78 7.89 -17.29
CA THR A 160 3.17 8.29 -17.59
C THR A 160 4.13 7.10 -17.67
N TYR A 161 3.96 6.10 -16.80
CA TYR A 161 4.76 4.88 -16.82
C TYR A 161 4.45 4.02 -18.04
N VAL A 162 3.17 3.73 -18.30
CA VAL A 162 2.78 2.76 -19.35
C VAL A 162 3.07 3.28 -20.75
N ASP A 163 3.06 4.60 -20.96
CA ASP A 163 3.45 5.25 -22.22
C ASP A 163 4.90 4.94 -22.65
N GLN A 164 5.75 4.58 -21.70
CA GLN A 164 7.19 4.37 -21.91
C GLN A 164 7.63 2.93 -21.63
N ALA A 165 6.75 2.11 -21.06
CA ALA A 165 7.08 0.77 -20.60
C ALA A 165 7.02 -0.26 -21.74
N ASP A 166 7.88 -1.28 -21.67
CA ASP A 166 7.84 -2.43 -22.58
C ASP A 166 6.62 -3.33 -22.27
N PRO A 167 5.67 -3.51 -23.21
CA PRO A 167 4.45 -4.30 -22.98
C PRO A 167 4.70 -5.77 -22.63
N ARG A 168 5.92 -6.28 -22.84
CA ARG A 168 6.32 -7.65 -22.50
C ARG A 168 6.76 -7.80 -21.04
N LYS A 169 6.84 -6.70 -20.29
CA LYS A 169 7.25 -6.70 -18.88
C LYS A 169 6.05 -6.93 -17.97
N ARG A 170 6.30 -7.60 -16.84
CA ARG A 170 5.25 -7.91 -15.86
C ARG A 170 4.71 -6.64 -15.19
N GLU A 171 5.56 -5.64 -15.05
CA GLU A 171 5.27 -4.34 -14.48
C GLU A 171 4.28 -3.56 -15.35
N TYR A 172 4.34 -3.70 -16.68
CA TYR A 172 3.36 -3.13 -17.60
C TYR A 172 1.95 -3.67 -17.31
N VAL A 173 1.81 -5.00 -17.20
CA VAL A 173 0.54 -5.65 -16.88
C VAL A 173 0.07 -5.29 -15.48
N SER A 174 0.99 -5.25 -14.51
CA SER A 174 0.65 -4.91 -13.12
C SER A 174 0.14 -3.47 -13.02
N ALA A 175 0.76 -2.52 -13.71
CA ALA A 175 0.30 -1.12 -13.77
C ALA A 175 -1.11 -1.02 -14.36
N HIS A 176 -1.39 -1.74 -15.45
CA HIS A 176 -2.73 -1.76 -16.05
C HIS A 176 -3.78 -2.42 -15.16
N LEU A 177 -3.46 -3.51 -14.46
CA LEU A 177 -4.39 -4.11 -13.49
C LEU A 177 -4.74 -3.11 -12.37
N LEU A 178 -3.76 -2.34 -11.90
CA LEU A 178 -3.97 -1.28 -10.93
C LEU A 178 -4.80 -0.11 -11.51
N GLN A 179 -4.57 0.29 -12.76
CA GLN A 179 -5.42 1.27 -13.45
C GLN A 179 -6.86 0.79 -13.54
N VAL A 180 -7.10 -0.47 -13.96
CA VAL A 180 -8.44 -1.08 -14.01
C VAL A 180 -9.11 -1.00 -12.64
N GLU A 181 -8.41 -1.39 -11.58
CA GLU A 181 -8.94 -1.35 -10.22
C GLU A 181 -9.28 0.07 -9.76
N LEU A 182 -8.40 1.04 -10.02
CA LEU A 182 -8.64 2.44 -9.68
C LEU A 182 -9.85 3.01 -10.44
N TYR A 183 -9.95 2.76 -11.75
CA TYR A 183 -11.12 3.14 -12.55
C TYR A 183 -12.40 2.50 -12.00
N ARG A 184 -12.37 1.19 -11.71
CA ARG A 184 -13.51 0.46 -11.17
C ARG A 184 -13.97 1.03 -9.82
N ARG A 185 -13.04 1.28 -8.88
CA ARG A 185 -13.35 1.85 -7.56
C ARG A 185 -13.88 3.27 -7.62
N ARG A 186 -13.53 4.04 -8.67
CA ARG A 186 -14.09 5.37 -8.97
C ARG A 186 -15.45 5.33 -9.69
N GLY A 187 -15.94 4.16 -10.07
CA GLY A 187 -17.18 4.01 -10.84
C GLY A 187 -17.02 4.27 -12.35
N GLU A 188 -15.78 4.41 -12.83
CA GLU A 188 -15.42 4.64 -14.23
C GLU A 188 -15.34 3.31 -15.00
N PHE A 189 -16.44 2.56 -15.02
CA PHE A 189 -16.47 1.17 -15.50
C PHE A 189 -16.12 1.00 -16.98
N GLU A 190 -16.43 1.97 -17.83
CA GLU A 190 -16.07 1.91 -19.25
C GLU A 190 -14.55 2.00 -19.46
N SER A 191 -13.89 2.92 -18.73
CA SER A 191 -12.43 3.03 -18.71
C SER A 191 -11.81 1.75 -18.16
N ALA A 192 -12.32 1.25 -17.02
CA ALA A 192 -11.86 0.00 -16.43
C ALA A 192 -11.96 -1.17 -17.41
N LYS A 193 -13.10 -1.30 -18.12
CA LYS A 193 -13.30 -2.35 -19.11
C LYS A 193 -12.34 -2.21 -20.30
N ALA A 194 -12.19 -1.01 -20.85
CA ALA A 194 -11.32 -0.77 -21.99
C ALA A 194 -9.85 -1.11 -21.66
N THR A 195 -9.37 -0.71 -20.48
CA THR A 195 -8.03 -1.06 -19.99
C THR A 195 -7.88 -2.57 -19.75
N LEU A 196 -8.93 -3.24 -19.25
CA LEU A 196 -8.91 -4.70 -19.02
C LEU A 196 -8.90 -5.50 -20.33
N ASP A 197 -9.69 -5.07 -21.32
CA ASP A 197 -9.72 -5.67 -22.66
C ASP A 197 -8.34 -5.58 -23.33
N LEU A 198 -7.66 -4.43 -23.19
CA LEU A 198 -6.30 -4.20 -23.70
C LEU A 198 -5.32 -5.24 -23.15
N ILE A 199 -5.27 -5.42 -21.83
CA ILE A 199 -4.31 -6.38 -21.24
C ILE A 199 -4.69 -7.84 -21.46
N ASN A 200 -5.98 -8.15 -21.56
CA ASN A 200 -6.44 -9.51 -21.85
C ASN A 200 -6.00 -9.96 -23.27
N ALA A 201 -5.93 -9.03 -24.23
CA ALA A 201 -5.37 -9.33 -25.54
C ALA A 201 -3.86 -9.69 -25.51
N HIS A 202 -3.15 -9.29 -24.46
CA HIS A 202 -1.73 -9.57 -24.23
C HIS A 202 -1.49 -10.73 -23.24
N GLU A 203 -2.55 -11.43 -22.81
CA GLU A 203 -2.51 -12.40 -21.70
C GLU A 203 -1.54 -13.57 -21.92
N GLU A 204 -1.32 -14.01 -23.16
CA GLU A 204 -0.46 -15.16 -23.49
C GLU A 204 0.95 -15.10 -22.87
N ALA A 205 1.48 -13.90 -22.64
CA ALA A 205 2.79 -13.70 -22.04
C ALA A 205 2.81 -13.85 -20.48
N PHE A 206 1.66 -14.01 -19.82
CA PHE A 206 1.53 -13.82 -18.35
C PHE A 206 0.64 -14.86 -17.62
N LYS A 207 0.27 -15.96 -18.29
CA LYS A 207 -0.87 -16.86 -18.00
C LYS A 207 -0.97 -17.63 -16.66
N PRO A 208 0.04 -17.68 -15.77
CA PRO A 208 -0.17 -18.09 -14.38
C PRO A 208 -1.26 -17.42 -13.55
N TYR A 209 -0.98 -16.14 -13.32
CA TYR A 209 -1.43 -15.39 -12.14
C TYR A 209 -2.46 -14.32 -12.50
N ALA A 210 -2.36 -13.75 -13.71
CA ALA A 210 -3.26 -12.69 -14.14
C ALA A 210 -4.67 -13.21 -14.45
N SER A 211 -4.83 -14.44 -14.91
CA SER A 211 -6.10 -14.95 -15.44
C SER A 211 -7.24 -14.95 -14.41
N ARG A 212 -6.97 -15.34 -13.15
CA ARG A 212 -7.99 -15.31 -12.08
C ARG A 212 -8.35 -13.87 -11.67
N ILE A 213 -7.37 -12.97 -11.65
CA ILE A 213 -7.59 -11.54 -11.36
C ILE A 213 -8.41 -10.89 -12.48
N ILE A 214 -8.09 -11.16 -13.75
CA ILE A 214 -8.80 -10.64 -14.92
C ILE A 214 -10.27 -11.11 -14.92
N ILE A 215 -10.51 -12.41 -14.67
CA ILE A 215 -11.88 -12.94 -14.56
C ILE A 215 -12.66 -12.21 -13.47
N LEU A 216 -12.08 -12.09 -12.28
CA LEU A 216 -12.71 -11.37 -11.16
C LEU A 216 -13.01 -9.91 -11.54
N LEU A 217 -12.07 -9.20 -12.16
CA LEU A 217 -12.27 -7.81 -12.56
C LEU A 217 -13.40 -7.66 -13.58
N TYR A 218 -13.53 -8.55 -14.57
CA TYR A 218 -14.68 -8.54 -15.49
C TYR A 218 -16.01 -8.72 -14.75
N GLU A 219 -16.07 -9.63 -13.78
CA GLU A 219 -17.28 -9.84 -12.99
C GLU A 219 -17.65 -8.60 -12.16
N LEU A 220 -16.68 -7.99 -11.49
CA LEU A 220 -16.89 -6.81 -10.65
C LEU A 220 -17.30 -5.59 -11.49
N ILE A 221 -16.67 -5.39 -12.66
CA ILE A 221 -17.03 -4.34 -13.61
C ILE A 221 -18.47 -4.55 -14.12
N ALA A 222 -18.84 -5.78 -14.50
CA ALA A 222 -20.19 -6.09 -14.97
C ALA A 222 -21.27 -5.84 -13.89
N LYS A 223 -20.93 -6.09 -12.62
CA LYS A 223 -21.79 -5.80 -11.46
C LYS A 223 -21.81 -4.33 -11.04
N ARG A 224 -20.99 -3.48 -11.68
CA ARG A 224 -20.74 -2.08 -11.27
C ARG A 224 -20.34 -1.97 -9.79
N ASP A 225 -19.56 -2.93 -9.32
CA ASP A 225 -19.08 -2.96 -7.93
C ASP A 225 -17.89 -2.01 -7.77
N THR A 226 -17.97 -1.07 -6.82
CA THR A 226 -16.89 -0.14 -6.48
C THR A 226 -16.14 -0.51 -5.19
N ASN A 227 -16.58 -1.55 -4.49
CA ASN A 227 -15.98 -1.97 -3.23
C ASN A 227 -14.59 -2.58 -3.45
N PRO A 228 -13.67 -2.49 -2.45
CA PRO A 228 -12.41 -3.21 -2.50
C PRO A 228 -12.64 -4.72 -2.43
N HIS A 229 -11.82 -5.49 -3.14
CA HIS A 229 -11.87 -6.96 -3.15
C HIS A 229 -10.49 -7.57 -2.98
N ALA A 230 -10.43 -8.75 -2.37
CA ALA A 230 -9.21 -9.53 -2.25
C ALA A 230 -8.78 -10.11 -3.60
N MET A 231 -7.47 -10.27 -3.78
CA MET A 231 -6.92 -11.06 -4.88
C MET A 231 -7.23 -12.55 -4.68
N PRO A 232 -7.57 -13.29 -5.76
CA PRO A 232 -8.00 -14.69 -5.70
C PRO A 232 -6.87 -15.72 -5.54
#